data_AF-A0A5C3QB34-F1
#
_entry.id   AF-A0A5C3QB34-F1
#
_cell.length_a   1.000
_cell.length_b   1.000
_cell.length_c   1.000
_cell.angle_alpha   90.00
_cell.angle_beta   90.00
_cell.angle_gamma   90.00
#
_symmetry.space_group_name_H-M   'P 1'
#
loop_
_entity.id
_entity.type
_entity.pdbx_description
1 polymer ?
#
loop_
_entity_poly.entity_id
_entity_poly.type
_entity_poly.pdbx_seq_one_letter_code
_entity_poly.pdbx_strand_id
1 'polypeptide(L)'
;PIELYHPAFGQFCHGLQLTAPIPKDLLQLTAELLQKLFVIRHLKDDCRWDIRSILHDLLAISLVRLVNWDRSVADAVNLCDTPANKMACPAIVKWKGEIGGGGSDPSVQVSFLHCKIYVLPERAHVLQASPCLSFIVSIAGPWILVSGAMFAGKPIIQCLTGYEW
;
A
#
# COMPACT_ATOMS: atom_id res chain seq x y z
N PRO A 1 15.11 -6.43 -11.60
CA PRO A 1 13.91 -6.78 -10.81
C PRO A 1 14.11 -6.38 -9.35
N ILE A 2 13.09 -5.84 -8.69
CA ILE A 2 13.18 -5.36 -7.30
C ILE A 2 13.47 -6.50 -6.30
N GLU A 3 13.10 -7.73 -6.65
CA GLU A 3 13.42 -8.96 -5.88
C GLU A 3 14.93 -9.25 -5.75
N LEU A 4 15.77 -8.71 -6.65
CA LEU A 4 17.23 -8.83 -6.55
C LEU A 4 17.78 -8.06 -5.36
N TYR A 5 17.04 -7.06 -4.88
CA TYR A 5 17.46 -6.22 -3.77
C TYR A 5 16.89 -6.72 -2.43
N HIS A 6 15.74 -7.38 -2.42
CA HIS A 6 15.17 -7.92 -1.20
C HIS A 6 14.25 -9.14 -1.44
N PRO A 7 14.43 -10.23 -0.68
CA PRO A 7 13.71 -11.48 -0.90
C PRO A 7 12.21 -11.39 -0.67
N ALA A 8 11.73 -10.46 0.15
CA ALA A 8 10.29 -10.28 0.40
C ALA A 8 9.48 -10.07 -0.89
N PHE A 9 10.02 -9.35 -1.88
CA PHE A 9 9.33 -9.18 -3.16
C PHE A 9 9.30 -10.46 -3.99
N GLY A 10 10.40 -11.23 -3.99
CA GLY A 10 10.44 -12.54 -4.64
C GLY A 10 9.51 -13.55 -3.97
N GLN A 11 9.41 -13.53 -2.64
CA GLN A 11 8.46 -14.36 -1.89
C GLN A 11 7.01 -14.01 -2.23
N PHE A 12 6.69 -12.72 -2.35
CA PHE A 12 5.37 -12.27 -2.80
C PHE A 12 5.07 -12.78 -4.23
N CYS A 13 5.97 -12.56 -5.18
CA CYS A 13 5.78 -13.00 -6.57
C CYS A 13 5.68 -14.54 -6.68
N HIS A 14 6.44 -15.28 -5.87
CA HIS A 14 6.30 -16.74 -5.77
C HIS A 14 4.94 -17.14 -5.20
N GLY A 15 4.47 -16.42 -4.16
CA GLY A 15 3.15 -16.62 -3.56
C GLY A 15 1.99 -16.48 -4.54
N LEU A 16 2.10 -15.56 -5.51
CA LEU A 16 1.10 -15.39 -6.58
C LEU A 16 0.96 -16.62 -7.50
N GLN A 17 1.98 -17.47 -7.57
CA GLN A 17 1.97 -18.68 -8.39
C GLN A 17 1.44 -19.90 -7.62
N LEU A 18 1.18 -19.77 -6.32
CA LEU A 18 0.68 -20.86 -5.51
C LEU A 18 -0.79 -21.12 -5.85
N THR A 19 -1.12 -22.39 -6.08
CA THR A 19 -2.50 -22.85 -6.28
C THR A 19 -3.11 -23.42 -5.01
N ALA A 20 -2.57 -23.05 -3.85
CA ALA A 20 -3.09 -23.52 -2.56
C ALA A 20 -4.52 -22.99 -2.37
N PRO A 21 -5.41 -23.77 -1.72
CA PRO A 21 -6.75 -23.30 -1.42
C PRO A 21 -6.70 -22.03 -0.57
N ILE A 22 -7.41 -20.99 -1.00
CA ILE A 22 -7.53 -19.75 -0.24
C ILE A 22 -8.52 -19.99 0.92
N PRO A 23 -8.14 -19.63 2.16
CA PRO A 23 -9.04 -19.69 3.32
C PRO A 23 -10.38 -18.98 3.06
N LYS A 24 -11.48 -19.59 3.53
CA LYS A 24 -12.85 -19.11 3.25
C LYS A 24 -13.12 -17.71 3.84
N ASP A 25 -12.58 -17.45 5.01
CA ASP A 25 -12.60 -16.16 5.70
C ASP A 25 -11.92 -15.06 4.86
N LEU A 26 -10.76 -15.34 4.27
CA LEU A 26 -10.10 -14.39 3.37
C LEU A 26 -10.91 -14.13 2.10
N LEU A 27 -11.53 -15.17 1.52
CA LEU A 27 -12.43 -15.01 0.37
C LEU A 27 -13.63 -14.14 0.72
N GLN A 28 -14.21 -14.32 1.90
CA GLN A 28 -15.34 -13.53 2.37
C GLN A 28 -14.95 -12.05 2.56
N LEU A 29 -13.83 -11.78 3.25
CA LEU A 29 -13.34 -10.41 3.42
C LEU A 29 -13.01 -9.73 2.09
N THR A 30 -12.43 -10.48 1.14
CA THR A 30 -12.13 -9.97 -0.21
C THR A 30 -13.41 -9.62 -0.95
N ALA A 31 -14.43 -10.48 -0.90
CA ALA A 31 -15.73 -10.21 -1.51
C ALA A 31 -16.43 -8.99 -0.88
N GLU A 32 -16.37 -8.85 0.44
CA GLU A 32 -16.89 -7.68 1.16
C GLU A 32 -16.15 -6.40 0.75
N LEU A 33 -14.82 -6.45 0.62
CA LEU A 33 -14.01 -5.34 0.13
C LEU A 33 -14.44 -4.92 -1.29
N LEU A 34 -14.50 -5.87 -2.22
CA LEU A 34 -14.88 -5.59 -3.61
C LEU A 34 -16.29 -5.02 -3.73
N GLN A 35 -17.25 -5.53 -2.96
CA GLN A 35 -18.61 -4.96 -2.91
C GLN A 35 -18.61 -3.51 -2.44
N LYS A 36 -17.84 -3.19 -1.40
CA LYS A 36 -17.72 -1.81 -0.88
C LYS A 36 -17.05 -0.88 -1.90
N LEU A 37 -16.04 -1.38 -2.61
CA LEU A 37 -15.34 -0.63 -3.66
C LEU A 37 -16.20 -0.42 -4.92
N PHE A 38 -17.12 -1.33 -5.21
CA PHE A 38 -18.01 -1.25 -6.37
C PHE A 38 -19.16 -0.25 -6.21
N VAL A 39 -19.60 0.01 -4.98
CA VAL A 39 -20.65 0.99 -4.73
C VAL A 39 -20.10 2.38 -5.07
N ILE A 40 -20.37 2.83 -6.30
CA ILE A 40 -20.03 4.13 -6.89
C ILE A 40 -20.57 5.24 -5.98
N ARG A 41 -19.83 5.56 -4.93
CA ARG A 41 -20.11 6.69 -4.07
C ARG A 41 -19.01 7.69 -4.32
N HIS A 42 -19.42 8.93 -4.57
CA HIS A 42 -18.61 10.09 -4.20
C HIS A 42 -18.18 9.84 -2.76
N LEU A 43 -16.91 9.44 -2.55
CA LEU A 43 -16.38 8.94 -1.28
C LEU A 43 -16.68 9.95 -0.17
N LYS A 44 -17.79 9.73 0.56
CA LYS A 44 -18.06 10.37 1.84
C LYS A 44 -17.14 9.75 2.89
N ASP A 45 -16.80 10.52 3.92
CA ASP A 45 -15.79 10.14 4.91
C ASP A 45 -16.07 8.80 5.61
N ASP A 46 -17.33 8.42 5.82
CA ASP A 46 -17.72 7.14 6.44
C ASP A 46 -17.24 5.91 5.64
N CYS A 47 -17.21 6.00 4.30
CA CYS A 47 -16.77 4.90 3.44
C CYS A 47 -15.26 4.62 3.58
N ARG A 48 -14.47 5.62 4.00
CA ARG A 48 -13.03 5.46 4.22
C ARG A 48 -12.72 4.59 5.45
N TRP A 49 -13.56 4.63 6.47
CA TRP A 49 -13.38 3.84 7.69
C TRP A 49 -13.69 2.37 7.46
N ASP A 50 -14.78 2.07 6.74
CA ASP A 50 -15.15 0.70 6.35
C ASP A 50 -14.03 0.00 5.57
N ILE A 51 -13.51 0.65 4.51
CA ILE A 51 -12.46 0.07 3.66
C ILE A 51 -11.19 -0.20 4.47
N ARG A 52 -10.78 0.74 5.33
CA ARG A 52 -9.57 0.56 6.12
C ARG A 52 -9.71 -0.56 7.14
N SER A 53 -10.89 -0.75 7.74
CA SER A 53 -11.14 -1.85 8.67
C SER A 53 -11.05 -3.21 7.96
N ILE A 54 -11.68 -3.33 6.78
CA ILE A 54 -11.61 -4.58 6.01
C ILE A 54 -10.17 -4.88 5.59
N LEU A 55 -9.41 -3.87 5.15
CA LEU A 55 -7.99 -4.04 4.79
C LEU A 55 -7.11 -4.41 5.99
N HIS A 56 -7.40 -3.86 7.17
CA HIS A 56 -6.72 -4.22 8.41
C HIS A 56 -6.86 -5.72 8.69
N ASP A 57 -8.09 -6.23 8.56
CA ASP A 57 -8.39 -7.63 8.85
C ASP A 57 -7.86 -8.56 7.75
N LEU A 58 -8.00 -8.17 6.47
CA LEU A 58 -7.52 -8.93 5.31
C LEU A 58 -5.99 -9.10 5.32
N LEU A 59 -5.27 -8.02 5.61
CA LEU A 59 -3.80 -8.01 5.60
C LEU A 59 -3.22 -8.43 6.95
N ALA A 60 -4.04 -8.55 7.99
CA ALA A 60 -3.62 -8.76 9.38
C ALA A 60 -2.55 -7.75 9.84
N ILE A 61 -2.69 -6.48 9.46
CA ILE A 61 -1.77 -5.39 9.83
C ILE A 61 -2.51 -4.16 10.35
N SER A 62 -1.89 -3.44 11.29
CA SER A 62 -2.42 -2.18 11.78
C SER A 62 -2.34 -1.08 10.71
N LEU A 63 -3.47 -0.53 10.29
CA LEU A 63 -3.55 0.52 9.28
C LEU A 63 -4.05 1.83 9.88
N VAL A 64 -3.24 2.87 9.80
CA VAL A 64 -3.56 4.22 10.28
C VAL A 64 -3.60 5.22 9.14
N ARG A 65 -4.33 6.32 9.31
CA ARG A 65 -4.29 7.44 8.37
C ARG A 65 -3.06 8.29 8.68
N LEU A 66 -2.16 8.44 7.71
CA LEU A 66 -0.97 9.30 7.84
C LEU A 66 -1.19 10.60 7.09
N VAL A 67 -1.11 11.71 7.81
CA VAL A 67 -1.10 13.06 7.25
C VAL A 67 0.33 13.58 7.33
N ASN A 68 0.96 13.81 6.19
CA ASN A 68 2.29 14.42 6.12
C ASN A 68 2.20 15.92 6.44
N TRP A 69 3.35 16.52 6.79
CA TRP A 69 3.48 17.96 7.09
C TRP A 69 2.83 18.86 6.03
N ASP A 70 3.01 18.52 4.75
CA ASP A 70 2.49 19.30 3.62
C ASP A 70 1.00 19.05 3.34
N ARG A 71 0.30 18.36 4.24
CA ARG A 71 -1.10 17.93 4.13
C ARG A 71 -1.36 16.87 3.06
N SER A 72 -0.34 16.29 2.44
CA SER A 72 -0.56 15.08 1.63
C SER A 72 -0.97 13.93 2.55
N VAL A 73 -1.99 13.19 2.13
CA VAL A 73 -2.63 12.15 2.96
C VAL A 73 -2.53 10.80 2.28
N ALA A 74 -1.89 9.87 2.97
CA ALA A 74 -2.05 8.45 2.73
C ALA A 74 -3.40 8.02 3.29
N ASP A 75 -4.18 7.30 2.50
CA ASP A 75 -5.50 6.89 2.98
C ASP A 75 -5.36 5.81 4.08
N ALA A 76 -4.36 4.91 3.94
CA ALA A 76 -3.87 4.08 5.04
C ALA A 76 -2.37 3.76 4.93
N VAL A 77 -1.70 3.62 6.06
CA VAL A 77 -0.29 3.23 6.18
C VAL A 77 -0.15 2.27 7.36
N ASN A 78 0.65 1.23 7.18
CA ASN A 78 1.12 0.43 8.29
C ASN A 78 2.40 1.06 8.83
N LEU A 79 2.42 1.35 10.14
CA LEU A 79 3.60 1.87 10.82
C LEU A 79 4.22 0.75 11.65
N CYS A 80 5.52 0.56 11.52
CA CYS A 80 6.26 -0.41 12.31
C CYS A 80 7.51 0.21 12.89
N ASP A 81 7.81 -0.12 14.13
CA ASP A 81 9.08 0.22 14.75
C ASP A 81 10.19 -0.67 14.17
N THR A 82 11.27 -0.02 13.77
CA THR A 82 12.51 -0.69 13.38
C THR A 82 13.36 -0.96 14.63
N PRO A 83 14.33 -1.91 14.56
CA PRO A 83 15.27 -2.13 15.66
C PRO A 83 16.05 -0.88 16.10
N ALA A 84 16.14 0.13 15.24
CA ALA A 84 16.74 1.43 15.55
C ALA A 84 15.79 2.39 16.30
N ASN A 85 14.64 1.91 16.77
CA ASN A 85 13.56 2.68 17.38
C ASN A 85 13.04 3.81 16.48
N LYS A 86 13.04 3.56 15.17
CA LYS A 86 12.56 4.49 14.15
C LYS A 86 11.36 3.91 13.42
N MET A 87 10.43 4.77 13.05
CA MET A 87 9.21 4.37 12.38
C MET A 87 9.43 4.16 10.88
N ALA A 88 9.18 2.95 10.41
CA ALA A 88 9.11 2.59 8.99
C ALA A 88 7.66 2.37 8.57
N CYS A 89 7.43 2.33 7.26
CA CYS A 89 6.11 2.18 6.66
C CYS A 89 6.11 1.01 5.67
N PRO A 90 6.06 -0.26 6.12
CA PRO A 90 6.19 -1.42 5.23
C PRO A 90 4.96 -1.66 4.35
N ALA A 91 3.80 -1.04 4.63
CA ALA A 91 2.67 -1.03 3.74
C ALA A 91 2.06 0.37 3.60
N ILE A 92 1.77 0.80 2.37
CA ILE A 92 1.14 2.08 2.07
C ILE A 92 -0.01 1.83 1.11
N VAL A 93 -1.20 2.29 1.48
CA VAL A 93 -2.42 2.10 0.69
C VAL A 93 -2.98 3.45 0.24
N LYS A 94 -3.32 3.52 -1.04
CA LYS A 94 -4.09 4.63 -1.61
C LYS A 94 -5.30 4.05 -2.33
N TRP A 95 -6.47 4.62 -2.10
CA TRP A 95 -7.67 4.23 -2.83
C TRP A 95 -8.40 5.43 -3.44
N LYS A 96 -8.99 5.17 -4.60
CA LYS A 96 -9.83 6.09 -5.37
C LYS A 96 -11.10 5.36 -5.78
N GLY A 97 -12.19 6.10 -5.98
CA GLY A 97 -13.46 5.51 -6.40
C GLY A 97 -13.44 4.97 -7.84
N GLU A 98 -12.54 5.47 -8.67
CA GLU A 98 -12.38 5.06 -10.08
C GLU A 98 -10.94 5.29 -10.54
N ILE A 99 -10.54 4.61 -11.62
CA ILE A 99 -9.27 4.87 -12.32
C ILE A 99 -9.31 6.28 -12.91
N GLY A 100 -8.27 7.08 -12.63
CA GLY A 100 -8.23 8.49 -13.04
C GLY A 100 -9.05 9.44 -12.14
N GLY A 101 -9.75 8.93 -11.13
CA GLY A 101 -10.57 9.71 -10.21
C GLY A 101 -9.78 10.81 -9.49
N GLY A 102 -10.18 12.06 -9.69
CA GLY A 102 -9.48 13.23 -9.15
C GLY A 102 -8.20 13.58 -9.92
N GLY A 103 -8.12 13.23 -11.21
CA GLY A 103 -7.12 13.72 -12.15
C GLY A 103 -5.75 13.05 -12.08
N SER A 104 -5.61 11.96 -11.33
CA SER A 104 -4.34 11.26 -11.24
C SER A 104 -4.52 9.80 -10.79
N ASP A 105 -3.69 8.94 -11.36
CA ASP A 105 -3.65 7.51 -11.09
C ASP A 105 -3.21 7.21 -9.64
N PRO A 106 -3.93 6.35 -8.90
CA PRO A 106 -3.61 6.09 -7.50
C PRO A 106 -2.24 5.44 -7.32
N SER A 107 -1.76 4.63 -8.27
CA SER A 107 -0.42 4.01 -8.23
C SER A 107 0.70 5.03 -8.30
N VAL A 108 0.53 6.06 -9.15
CA VAL A 108 1.48 7.16 -9.25
C VAL A 108 1.46 7.98 -7.95
N GLN A 109 0.28 8.31 -7.42
CA GLN A 109 0.17 9.10 -6.19
C GLN A 109 0.84 8.42 -4.99
N VAL A 110 0.56 7.13 -4.79
CA VAL A 110 1.10 6.39 -3.66
C VAL A 110 2.60 6.14 -3.81
N SER A 111 3.10 6.03 -5.03
CA SER A 111 4.54 5.94 -5.33
C SER A 111 5.28 7.21 -4.92
N PHE A 112 4.75 8.39 -5.28
CA PHE A 112 5.30 9.67 -4.80
C PHE A 112 5.18 9.82 -3.28
N LEU A 113 4.10 9.32 -2.70
CA LEU A 113 3.89 9.34 -1.26
C LEU A 113 4.93 8.51 -0.51
N HIS A 114 5.28 7.31 -0.99
CA HIS A 114 6.39 6.52 -0.46
C HIS A 114 7.69 7.32 -0.45
N CYS A 115 8.08 7.88 -1.60
CA CYS A 115 9.28 8.70 -1.70
C CYS A 115 9.27 9.83 -0.67
N LYS A 116 8.15 10.55 -0.61
CA LYS A 116 7.98 11.70 0.27
C LYS A 116 8.10 11.34 1.74
N ILE A 117 7.50 10.21 2.15
CA ILE A 117 7.57 9.75 3.53
C ILE A 117 9.03 9.64 3.99
N TYR A 118 9.96 9.19 3.15
CA TYR A 118 11.34 8.96 3.57
C TYR A 118 12.34 10.08 3.21
N VAL A 119 12.02 10.95 2.26
CA VAL A 119 12.89 12.06 1.83
C VAL A 119 12.78 13.29 2.74
N LEU A 120 11.78 13.35 3.62
CA LEU A 120 11.67 14.44 4.60
C LEU A 120 12.89 14.49 5.53
N PRO A 121 13.43 15.69 5.84
CA PRO A 121 14.61 15.83 6.69
C PRO A 121 14.47 15.13 8.05
N GLU A 122 13.27 15.09 8.64
CA GLU A 122 13.05 14.41 9.91
C GLU A 122 13.26 12.90 9.83
N ARG A 123 13.15 12.29 8.63
CA ARG A 123 13.25 10.85 8.38
C ARG A 123 14.52 10.44 7.62
N ALA A 124 15.41 11.40 7.33
CA ALA A 124 16.69 11.13 6.65
C ALA A 124 17.51 10.02 7.35
N HIS A 125 17.45 9.97 8.67
CA HIS A 125 18.12 8.95 9.47
C HIS A 125 17.55 7.52 9.25
N VAL A 126 16.27 7.39 8.93
CA VAL A 126 15.64 6.09 8.59
C VAL A 126 16.16 5.62 7.24
N LEU A 127 16.21 6.53 6.27
CA LEU A 127 16.72 6.29 4.93
C LEU A 127 18.22 5.92 4.92
N GLN A 128 19.00 6.48 5.85
CA GLN A 128 20.41 6.11 6.03
C GLN A 128 20.58 4.74 6.69
N ALA A 129 19.64 4.34 7.55
CA ALA A 129 19.75 3.11 8.33
C ALA A 129 19.13 1.89 7.63
N SER A 130 18.22 2.09 6.67
CA SER A 130 17.46 1.02 6.04
C SER A 130 17.11 1.36 4.58
N PRO A 131 16.97 0.35 3.70
CA PRO A 131 16.45 0.55 2.34
C PRO A 131 14.96 0.96 2.29
N CYS A 132 14.28 1.14 3.42
CA CYS A 132 12.90 1.64 3.49
C CYS A 132 11.92 0.86 2.59
N LEU A 133 11.96 -0.48 2.72
CA LEU A 133 11.10 -1.38 1.97
C LEU A 133 9.62 -1.15 2.29
N SER A 134 8.79 -1.14 1.26
CA SER A 134 7.34 -1.04 1.36
C SER A 134 6.64 -1.84 0.27
N PHE A 135 5.55 -2.50 0.63
CA PHE A 135 4.50 -2.85 -0.32
C PHE A 135 3.55 -1.66 -0.47
N ILE A 136 3.21 -1.39 -1.71
CA ILE A 136 2.35 -0.28 -2.10
C ILE A 136 1.09 -0.87 -2.71
N VAL A 137 -0.06 -0.58 -2.12
CA VAL A 137 -1.37 -1.06 -2.59
C VAL A 137 -2.14 0.12 -3.16
N SER A 138 -2.48 0.02 -4.44
CA SER A 138 -3.20 1.05 -5.18
C SER A 138 -4.56 0.51 -5.57
N ILE A 139 -5.62 1.17 -5.11
CA ILE A 139 -6.99 0.73 -5.34
C ILE A 139 -7.72 1.80 -6.16
N ALA A 140 -8.41 1.40 -7.22
CA ALA A 140 -9.15 2.27 -8.11
C ALA A 140 -10.51 1.66 -8.43
N GLY A 141 -11.54 2.01 -7.67
CA GLY A 141 -12.78 1.22 -7.66
C GLY A 141 -12.47 -0.22 -7.23
N PRO A 142 -12.97 -1.25 -7.93
CA PRO A 142 -12.67 -2.64 -7.59
C PRO A 142 -11.27 -3.11 -8.01
N TRP A 143 -10.52 -2.28 -8.73
CA TRP A 143 -9.20 -2.67 -9.25
C TRP A 143 -8.10 -2.48 -8.22
N ILE A 144 -7.29 -3.52 -8.01
CA ILE A 144 -6.20 -3.55 -7.02
C ILE A 144 -4.88 -3.80 -7.74
N LEU A 145 -3.88 -2.98 -7.45
CA LEU A 145 -2.50 -3.12 -7.92
C LEU A 145 -1.55 -3.16 -6.73
N VAL A 146 -0.64 -4.13 -6.72
CA VAL A 146 0.43 -4.23 -5.73
C VAL A 146 1.78 -3.93 -6.38
N SER A 147 2.52 -3.00 -5.76
CA SER A 147 3.87 -2.63 -6.15
C SER A 147 4.83 -2.83 -4.98
N GLY A 148 6.09 -3.13 -5.29
CA GLY A 148 7.20 -3.09 -4.34
C GLY A 148 7.92 -1.76 -4.45
N ALA A 149 8.35 -1.21 -3.33
CA ALA A 149 9.12 0.02 -3.27
C ALA A 149 10.27 -0.06 -2.26
N MET A 150 11.40 0.57 -2.58
CA MET A 150 12.55 0.68 -1.71
C MET A 150 13.50 1.80 -2.17
N PHE A 151 14.55 2.04 -1.41
CA PHE A 151 15.66 2.92 -1.76
C PHE A 151 16.96 2.12 -1.93
N ALA A 152 17.61 2.31 -3.07
CA ALA A 152 18.96 1.82 -3.36
C ALA A 152 19.80 2.96 -3.96
N GLY A 153 20.07 3.99 -3.15
CA GLY A 153 20.62 5.28 -3.59
C GLY A 153 19.59 6.20 -4.26
N LYS A 154 18.65 5.64 -5.03
CA LYS A 154 17.46 6.30 -5.56
C LYS A 154 16.21 5.45 -5.23
N PRO A 155 15.01 6.05 -5.20
CA PRO A 155 13.79 5.27 -5.05
C PRO A 155 13.60 4.34 -6.24
N ILE A 156 13.31 3.07 -5.97
CA ILE A 156 12.95 2.05 -6.93
C ILE A 156 11.52 1.63 -6.59
N ILE A 157 10.64 1.72 -7.57
CA ILE A 157 9.25 1.30 -7.46
C ILE A 157 8.94 0.42 -8.65
N GLN A 158 8.42 -0.77 -8.40
CA GLN A 158 8.09 -1.74 -9.43
C GLN A 158 6.71 -2.33 -9.17
N CYS A 159 5.83 -2.31 -10.17
CA CYS A 159 4.59 -3.07 -10.13
C CYS A 159 4.90 -4.57 -10.07
N LEU A 160 4.34 -5.25 -9.07
CA LEU A 160 4.47 -6.70 -8.89
C LEU A 160 3.28 -7.44 -9.51
N THR A 161 2.14 -6.75 -9.64
CA THR A 161 0.93 -7.23 -10.34
C THR A 161 0.52 -6.22 -11.42
N GLY A 162 -0.47 -6.60 -12.25
CA GLY A 162 -1.29 -5.62 -12.95
C GLY A 162 -2.38 -5.06 -12.03
N TYR A 163 -3.30 -4.29 -12.61
CA TYR A 163 -4.59 -4.04 -11.95
C TYR A 163 -5.44 -5.30 -12.07
N GLU A 164 -5.66 -5.96 -10.94
CA GLU A 164 -6.46 -7.18 -10.81
C GLU A 164 -7.83 -6.84 -10.19
N TRP A 165 -8.83 -7.70 -10.40
CA TRP A 165 -10.20 -7.53 -9.88
C TRP A 165 -10.70 -8.79 -9.17
#